data_AF-A0AA89X3X3-F1
#
_entry.id   AF-A0AA89X3X3-F1
#
_cell.length_a   1.000
_cell.length_b   1.000
_cell.length_c   1.000
_cell.angle_alpha   90.00
_cell.angle_beta   90.00
_cell.angle_gamma   90.00
#
_symmetry.space_group_name_H-M   'P 1'
#
loop_
_entity.id
_entity.type
_entity.pdbx_description
1 polymer ?
#
loop_
_entity_poly.entity_id
_entity_poly.type
_entity_poly.pdbx_seq_one_letter_code
_entity_poly.pdbx_strand_id
1 'polypeptide(L)'
;MPDDVLRKVHMDGRPVPSLLADTLRQFRADRGASEVIEQWRTGVGIDDRYEYALPLLVQMPNWPAGRVLELFQGPEPWGVSRRYGKPLSAADMRATIKITRGEMLAGKLPRQVLAELGEQGSSDLLGAHAQGDQEYVFRTRLVDFAQKRKPALVDSLYLSGEPKQVVSQVLEQRFASLPRGAVSEVLARASVRQRAELARTGRVPAGLDNLARIRAQQGRLSRAITGLHRLTIASADSERLALHSLEQLPGWPATLRLEVRGESVTGPLIDSIGPQNAVERKYLVKTGDIYQAFDERGQSLNSLTPDGRNFFESIMQALPDQARQSLGLPSVTQDAELQQALARYATTHRDAMAAILKQRVPRSRPAMAPTTGPVGYALSGRGDGFAHETSLTTRLRAIYPNFSEEEAERFVLMRLASGETQQQVLHLLATRQRELDGLKAILDGWAQGNPGRQRIADVLIGGWR
;
A
#
# COMPACT_ATOMS: atom_id res chain seq x y z
N MET A 1 9.61 6.96 -10.22
CA MET A 1 9.46 8.41 -10.06
C MET A 1 10.67 9.04 -10.72
N PRO A 2 10.51 10.13 -11.49
CA PRO A 2 11.67 10.80 -12.06
C PRO A 2 12.51 11.49 -10.95
N ASP A 3 13.83 11.55 -11.16
CA ASP A 3 14.85 11.94 -10.15
C ASP A 3 14.69 13.39 -9.66
N ASP A 4 14.19 14.26 -10.54
CA ASP A 4 13.87 15.66 -10.28
C ASP A 4 12.83 15.84 -9.16
N VAL A 5 11.80 14.97 -9.13
CA VAL A 5 10.76 14.98 -8.08
C VAL A 5 11.34 14.52 -6.74
N LEU A 6 12.26 13.55 -6.75
CA LEU A 6 12.89 13.03 -5.53
C LEU A 6 13.87 14.03 -4.92
N ARG A 7 14.72 14.66 -5.75
CA ARG A 7 15.62 15.73 -5.30
C ARG A 7 14.83 16.90 -4.72
N LYS A 8 13.74 17.31 -5.37
CA LYS A 8 12.90 18.41 -4.90
C LYS A 8 12.16 18.09 -3.59
N VAL A 9 11.69 16.86 -3.40
CA VAL A 9 11.09 16.42 -2.12
C VAL A 9 12.12 16.40 -1.00
N HIS A 10 13.34 15.93 -1.27
CA HIS A 10 14.42 15.87 -0.29
C HIS A 10 14.95 17.26 0.10
N MET A 11 15.09 18.17 -0.88
CA MET A 11 15.52 19.54 -0.64
C MET A 11 14.48 20.38 0.11
N ASP A 12 13.18 20.17 -0.14
CA ASP A 12 12.10 20.99 0.42
C ASP A 12 11.53 20.44 1.75
N GLY A 13 12.09 19.35 2.30
CA GLY A 13 11.60 18.72 3.54
C GLY A 13 10.15 18.20 3.47
N ARG A 14 9.66 17.87 2.25
CA ARG A 14 8.26 17.50 2.01
C ARG A 14 7.97 16.07 2.47
N PRO A 15 6.72 15.74 2.85
CA PRO A 15 6.34 14.36 3.14
C PRO A 15 6.55 13.47 1.91
N VAL A 16 6.99 12.23 2.17
CA VAL A 16 7.25 11.23 1.12
C VAL A 16 5.99 11.04 0.26
N PRO A 17 6.09 11.12 -1.09
CA PRO A 17 4.95 10.89 -1.97
C PRO A 17 4.27 9.55 -1.68
N SER A 18 2.93 9.53 -1.63
CA SER A 18 2.16 8.35 -1.20
C SER A 18 2.49 7.07 -1.97
N LEU A 19 2.73 7.18 -3.28
CA LEU A 19 3.09 6.06 -4.14
C LEU A 19 4.48 5.50 -3.82
N LEU A 20 5.45 6.36 -3.47
CA LEU A 20 6.77 5.90 -3.04
C LEU A 20 6.68 5.24 -1.67
N ALA A 21 5.96 5.87 -0.72
CA ALA A 21 5.70 5.30 0.59
C ALA A 21 5.03 3.91 0.49
N ASP A 22 4.09 3.75 -0.46
CA ASP A 22 3.44 2.47 -0.74
C ASP A 22 4.42 1.41 -1.26
N THR A 23 5.26 1.75 -2.25
CA THR A 23 6.27 0.80 -2.75
C THR A 23 7.25 0.38 -1.65
N LEU A 24 7.70 1.32 -0.81
CA LEU A 24 8.57 1.02 0.33
C LEU A 24 7.86 0.12 1.35
N ARG A 25 6.56 0.33 1.58
CA ARG A 25 5.76 -0.53 2.46
C ARG A 25 5.67 -1.96 1.91
N GLN A 26 5.46 -2.13 0.60
CA GLN A 26 5.45 -3.45 -0.03
C GLN A 26 6.79 -4.17 0.14
N PHE A 27 7.92 -3.48 -0.10
CA PHE A 27 9.25 -4.07 0.12
C PHE A 27 9.53 -4.39 1.59
N ARG A 28 9.09 -3.54 2.53
CA ARG A 28 9.20 -3.83 3.97
C ARG A 28 8.34 -5.01 4.39
N ALA A 29 7.15 -5.17 3.82
CA ALA A 29 6.29 -6.31 4.09
C ALA A 29 6.89 -7.63 3.55
N ASP A 30 7.48 -7.63 2.35
CA ASP A 30 8.18 -8.81 1.82
C ASP A 30 9.43 -9.17 2.63
N ARG A 31 10.25 -8.17 3.00
CA ARG A 31 11.39 -8.39 3.90
C ARG A 31 10.92 -8.89 5.26
N GLY A 32 9.90 -8.27 5.84
CA GLY A 32 9.34 -8.66 7.14
C GLY A 32 8.78 -10.07 7.12
N ALA A 33 8.15 -10.51 6.02
CA ALA A 33 7.69 -11.89 5.87
C ALA A 33 8.86 -12.87 5.86
N SER A 34 9.95 -12.56 5.16
CA SER A 34 11.17 -13.35 5.20
C SER A 34 11.78 -13.41 6.60
N GLU A 35 11.88 -12.27 7.29
CA GLU A 35 12.40 -12.19 8.66
C GLU A 35 11.56 -13.03 9.64
N VAL A 36 10.23 -12.99 9.54
CA VAL A 36 9.33 -13.82 10.37
C VAL A 36 9.50 -15.32 10.07
N ILE A 37 9.69 -15.70 8.81
CA ILE A 37 9.97 -17.11 8.46
C ILE A 37 11.31 -17.56 9.05
N GLU A 38 12.33 -16.71 9.06
CA GLU A 38 13.61 -17.00 9.73
C GLU A 38 13.48 -17.07 11.26
N GLN A 39 12.65 -16.21 11.86
CA GLN A 39 12.31 -16.28 13.28
C GLN A 39 11.58 -17.60 13.62
N TRP A 40 10.74 -18.13 12.72
CA TRP A 40 10.13 -19.46 12.91
C TRP A 40 11.15 -20.59 12.86
N ARG A 41 12.13 -20.49 11.98
CA ARG A 41 13.21 -21.49 11.87
C ARG A 41 14.08 -21.51 13.12
N THR A 42 14.53 -20.35 13.57
CA THR A 42 15.51 -20.22 14.66
C THR A 42 14.86 -20.21 16.05
N GLY A 43 13.65 -19.66 16.18
CA GLY A 43 12.97 -19.42 17.45
C GLY A 43 13.61 -18.36 18.33
N VAL A 44 14.48 -17.50 17.77
CA VAL A 44 15.23 -16.46 18.49
C VAL A 44 15.02 -15.12 17.80
N GLY A 45 15.09 -14.02 18.56
CA GLY A 45 14.97 -12.65 18.01
C GLY A 45 13.58 -12.35 17.45
N ILE A 46 12.54 -12.91 18.09
CA ILE A 46 11.14 -12.73 17.71
C ILE A 46 10.71 -11.31 18.08
N ASP A 47 10.06 -10.64 17.13
CA ASP A 47 9.50 -9.30 17.30
C ASP A 47 7.98 -9.30 17.11
N ASP A 48 7.38 -8.12 17.20
CA ASP A 48 5.94 -7.92 17.09
C ASP A 48 5.34 -8.37 15.75
N ARG A 49 6.16 -8.53 14.70
CA ARG A 49 5.69 -8.94 13.37
C ARG A 49 5.23 -10.38 13.35
N TYR A 50 5.73 -11.18 14.30
CA TYR A 50 5.37 -12.57 14.49
C TYR A 50 3.86 -12.75 14.77
N GLU A 51 3.20 -11.75 15.38
CA GLU A 51 1.75 -11.77 15.61
C GLU A 51 0.94 -11.88 14.29
N TYR A 52 1.41 -11.27 13.20
CA TYR A 52 0.73 -11.29 11.89
C TYR A 52 0.78 -12.66 11.20
N ALA A 53 1.59 -13.56 11.74
CA ALA A 53 1.85 -14.87 11.20
C ALA A 53 1.06 -15.97 11.94
N LEU A 54 0.53 -15.67 13.14
CA LEU A 54 -0.34 -16.56 13.91
C LEU A 54 -1.61 -17.02 13.15
N PRO A 55 -2.28 -16.20 12.33
CA PRO A 55 -3.39 -16.66 11.50
C PRO A 55 -3.00 -17.74 10.49
N LEU A 56 -1.73 -17.82 10.08
CA LEU A 56 -1.23 -18.86 9.18
C LEU A 56 -0.97 -20.17 9.92
N LEU A 57 -0.48 -20.11 11.16
CA LEU A 57 -0.23 -21.29 12.01
C LEU A 57 -1.48 -22.20 12.09
N VAL A 58 -2.64 -21.61 12.36
CA VAL A 58 -3.91 -22.34 12.51
C VAL A 58 -4.49 -22.85 11.17
N GLN A 59 -3.83 -22.55 10.04
CA GLN A 59 -4.17 -23.05 8.70
C GLN A 59 -3.22 -24.17 8.26
N MET A 60 -2.27 -24.60 9.11
CA MET A 60 -1.33 -25.67 8.77
C MET A 60 -2.07 -26.98 8.43
N PRO A 61 -1.53 -27.79 7.51
CA PRO A 61 -2.01 -29.14 7.29
C PRO A 61 -2.03 -29.92 8.60
N ASN A 62 -3.08 -30.71 8.81
CA ASN A 62 -3.30 -31.50 10.02
C ASN A 62 -3.43 -30.68 11.32
N TRP A 63 -3.69 -29.36 11.23
CA TRP A 63 -4.06 -28.60 12.41
C TRP A 63 -5.33 -29.18 13.05
N PRO A 64 -5.33 -29.50 14.35
CA PRO A 64 -6.42 -30.21 15.00
C PRO A 64 -7.73 -29.40 14.93
N ALA A 65 -8.77 -30.05 14.42
CA ALA A 65 -10.07 -29.43 14.21
C ALA A 65 -10.64 -28.86 15.52
N GLY A 66 -11.07 -27.60 15.49
CA GLY A 66 -11.65 -26.91 16.64
C GLY A 66 -10.66 -26.30 17.63
N ARG A 67 -9.35 -26.51 17.47
CA ARG A 67 -8.34 -25.86 18.33
C ARG A 67 -8.15 -24.40 17.91
N VAL A 68 -8.31 -23.51 18.88
CA VAL A 68 -8.12 -22.05 18.75
C VAL A 68 -6.85 -21.66 19.49
N LEU A 69 -6.04 -20.78 18.89
CA LEU A 69 -4.92 -20.14 19.56
C LEU A 69 -5.38 -18.81 20.15
N GLU A 70 -5.16 -18.60 21.45
CA GLU A 70 -5.50 -17.36 22.14
C GLU A 70 -4.24 -16.67 22.67
N LEU A 71 -3.93 -15.51 22.08
CA LEU A 71 -2.78 -14.69 22.44
C LEU A 71 -3.21 -13.63 23.48
N PHE A 72 -2.66 -13.71 24.69
CA PHE A 72 -2.89 -12.73 25.76
C PHE A 72 -1.87 -11.58 25.68
N GLN A 73 -2.35 -10.35 25.82
CA GLN A 73 -1.50 -9.15 25.79
C GLN A 73 -0.76 -8.90 27.12
N GLY A 74 -1.34 -9.37 28.23
CA GLY A 74 -0.73 -9.30 29.56
C GLY A 74 0.37 -10.36 29.78
N PRO A 75 1.13 -10.24 30.90
CA PRO A 75 2.10 -11.26 31.30
C PRO A 75 1.44 -12.56 31.76
N GLU A 76 0.16 -12.54 32.12
CA GLU A 76 -0.60 -13.71 32.54
C GLU A 76 -1.62 -14.17 31.47
N PRO A 77 -2.04 -15.45 31.49
CA PRO A 77 -2.97 -16.02 30.52
C PRO A 77 -4.46 -15.66 30.82
N TRP A 78 -4.71 -14.40 31.16
CA TRP A 78 -6.04 -13.82 31.35
C TRP A 78 -6.10 -12.35 30.90
N GLY A 79 -7.31 -11.82 30.72
CA GLY A 79 -7.53 -10.43 30.30
C GLY A 79 -7.66 -10.26 28.78
N VAL A 80 -7.13 -9.16 28.24
CA VAL A 80 -7.27 -8.81 26.82
C VAL A 80 -6.52 -9.82 25.95
N SER A 81 -7.27 -10.53 25.10
CA SER A 81 -6.74 -11.56 24.22
C SER A 81 -7.19 -11.40 22.78
N ARG A 82 -6.45 -12.03 21.85
CA ARG A 82 -6.85 -12.22 20.46
C ARG A 82 -6.92 -13.71 20.14
N ARG A 83 -7.98 -14.13 19.46
CA ARG A 83 -8.23 -15.53 19.11
C ARG A 83 -8.00 -15.77 17.62
N TYR A 84 -7.35 -16.88 17.30
CA TYR A 84 -7.06 -17.32 15.93
C TYR A 84 -7.57 -18.75 15.72
N GLY A 85 -8.29 -18.99 14.62
CA GLY A 85 -8.90 -20.29 14.29
C GLY A 85 -10.42 -20.27 14.45
N LYS A 86 -11.06 -21.40 14.08
CA LYS A 86 -12.52 -21.57 14.18
C LYS A 86 -12.83 -22.67 15.22
N PRO A 87 -13.55 -22.37 16.32
CA PRO A 87 -13.98 -23.41 17.24
C PRO A 87 -15.05 -24.30 16.59
N LEU A 88 -15.16 -25.55 17.05
CA LEU A 88 -16.17 -26.52 16.55
C LEU A 88 -17.60 -26.17 17.02
N SER A 89 -17.75 -25.53 18.17
CA SER A 89 -19.02 -25.03 18.71
C SER A 89 -18.78 -23.82 19.60
N ALA A 90 -19.78 -22.92 19.72
CA ALA A 90 -19.73 -21.78 20.64
C ALA A 90 -19.66 -22.21 22.12
N ALA A 91 -20.08 -23.44 22.42
CA ALA A 91 -20.06 -24.04 23.76
C ALA A 91 -18.93 -25.06 23.97
N ASP A 92 -18.19 -25.45 22.93
CA ASP A 92 -17.06 -26.37 23.07
C ASP A 92 -15.79 -25.60 23.47
N MET A 93 -15.54 -25.54 24.78
CA MET A 93 -14.26 -25.14 25.35
C MET A 93 -13.19 -26.24 25.20
N ARG A 94 -13.14 -26.98 24.08
CA ARG A 94 -11.99 -27.86 23.83
C ARG A 94 -10.73 -27.00 23.84
N ALA A 95 -9.80 -27.36 24.73
CA ALA A 95 -8.70 -26.53 25.23
C ALA A 95 -8.13 -25.54 24.20
N THR A 96 -8.48 -24.27 24.36
CA THR A 96 -7.84 -23.14 23.70
C THR A 96 -6.37 -23.16 24.05
N ILE A 97 -5.50 -23.13 23.05
CA ILE A 97 -4.06 -23.04 23.27
C ILE A 97 -3.78 -21.61 23.71
N LYS A 98 -3.49 -21.43 25.00
CA LYS A 98 -3.20 -20.12 25.59
C LYS A 98 -1.71 -19.85 25.49
N ILE A 99 -1.38 -18.65 25.01
CA ILE A 99 -0.01 -18.15 24.97
C ILE A 99 0.00 -16.66 25.30
N THR A 100 0.94 -16.23 26.13
CA THR A 100 1.14 -14.80 26.40
C THR A 100 2.08 -14.19 25.37
N ARG A 101 1.98 -12.86 25.16
CA ARG A 101 2.89 -12.13 24.27
C ARG A 101 4.35 -12.30 24.69
N GLY A 102 4.63 -12.32 26.00
CA GLY A 102 5.98 -12.57 26.52
C GLY A 102 6.51 -13.95 26.17
N GLU A 103 5.68 -14.99 26.28
CA GLU A 103 6.06 -16.37 25.91
C GLU A 103 6.27 -16.53 24.40
N MET A 104 5.44 -15.87 23.59
CA MET A 104 5.60 -15.83 22.13
C MET A 104 6.93 -15.19 21.74
N LEU A 105 7.25 -14.00 22.28
CA LEU A 105 8.51 -13.30 22.02
C LEU A 105 9.73 -14.10 22.54
N ALA A 106 9.54 -14.91 23.59
CA ALA A 106 10.56 -15.83 24.10
C ALA A 106 10.71 -17.13 23.28
N GLY A 107 9.99 -17.28 22.17
CA GLY A 107 10.11 -18.46 21.29
C GLY A 107 9.48 -19.74 21.83
N LYS A 108 8.62 -19.63 22.86
CA LYS A 108 8.00 -20.80 23.52
C LYS A 108 6.76 -21.33 22.78
N LEU A 109 6.39 -20.73 21.64
CA LEU A 109 5.17 -21.10 20.91
C LEU A 109 5.13 -22.60 20.52
N PRO A 110 6.18 -23.19 19.90
CA PRO A 110 6.16 -24.62 19.55
C PRO A 110 5.94 -25.51 20.78
N ARG A 111 6.69 -25.25 21.86
CA ARG A 111 6.57 -25.98 23.13
C ARG A 111 5.16 -25.92 23.71
N GLN A 112 4.56 -24.73 23.73
CA GLN A 112 3.23 -24.51 24.30
C GLN A 112 2.14 -25.19 23.47
N VAL A 113 2.23 -25.13 22.14
CA VAL A 113 1.30 -25.81 21.23
C VAL A 113 1.37 -27.32 21.44
N LEU A 114 2.58 -27.90 21.44
CA LEU A 114 2.75 -29.35 21.60
C LEU A 114 2.28 -29.85 22.98
N ALA A 115 2.57 -29.09 24.03
CA ALA A 115 2.11 -29.42 25.39
C ALA A 115 0.57 -29.44 25.51
N GLU A 116 -0.12 -28.47 24.92
CA GLU A 116 -1.59 -28.36 24.96
C GLU A 116 -2.31 -29.36 24.03
N LEU A 117 -1.63 -29.88 23.01
CA LEU A 117 -2.16 -30.89 22.10
C LEU A 117 -2.03 -32.32 22.64
N GLY A 118 -1.12 -32.54 23.59
CA GLY A 118 -0.79 -33.88 24.11
C GLY A 118 -0.09 -34.75 23.05
N GLU A 119 0.21 -36.01 23.41
CA GLU A 119 1.00 -36.91 22.55
C GLU A 119 0.28 -37.28 21.24
N GLN A 120 -1.01 -37.63 21.33
CA GLN A 120 -1.81 -38.02 20.16
C GLN A 120 -1.98 -36.84 19.19
N GLY A 121 -2.38 -35.66 19.68
CA GLY A 121 -2.55 -34.48 18.85
C GLY A 121 -1.24 -33.95 18.24
N SER A 122 -0.13 -34.07 18.97
CA SER A 122 1.20 -33.74 18.44
C SER A 122 1.65 -34.72 17.35
N SER A 123 1.39 -36.01 17.52
CA SER A 123 1.69 -37.04 16.52
C SER A 123 0.87 -36.85 15.24
N ASP A 124 -0.41 -36.48 15.33
CA ASP A 124 -1.25 -36.20 14.16
C ASP A 124 -0.75 -34.96 13.39
N LEU A 125 -0.36 -33.91 14.11
CA LEU A 125 0.15 -32.66 13.52
C LEU A 125 1.54 -32.84 12.89
N LEU A 126 2.43 -33.58 13.56
CA LEU A 126 3.81 -33.82 13.14
C LEU A 126 3.97 -35.10 12.29
N GLY A 127 2.92 -35.88 12.09
CA GLY A 127 2.96 -37.20 11.45
C GLY A 127 3.51 -38.29 12.38
N ALA A 128 2.99 -39.51 12.25
CA ALA A 128 3.17 -40.65 13.16
C ALA A 128 4.63 -41.12 13.43
N HIS A 129 5.65 -40.51 12.82
CA HIS A 129 7.05 -40.91 12.91
C HIS A 129 8.03 -39.73 12.95
N ALA A 130 7.66 -38.63 13.61
CA ALA A 130 8.62 -37.55 13.88
C ALA A 130 9.74 -38.06 14.81
N GLN A 131 10.80 -38.65 14.26
CA GLN A 131 12.00 -39.03 14.99
C GLN A 131 12.82 -37.76 15.26
N GLY A 132 13.11 -37.49 16.54
CA GLY A 132 13.93 -36.34 16.97
C GLY A 132 13.16 -35.34 17.85
N ASP A 133 13.71 -34.13 17.97
CA ASP A 133 13.12 -33.05 18.74
C ASP A 133 11.80 -32.57 18.09
N GLN A 134 10.68 -32.81 18.79
CA GLN A 134 9.34 -32.46 18.30
C GLN A 134 9.20 -30.95 18.04
N GLU A 135 9.87 -30.10 18.82
CA GLU A 135 9.86 -28.65 18.59
C GLU A 135 10.56 -28.30 17.28
N TYR A 136 11.68 -28.95 16.98
CA TYR A 136 12.42 -28.76 15.74
C TYR A 136 11.60 -29.21 14.52
N VAL A 137 10.96 -30.38 14.60
CA VAL A 137 10.10 -30.90 13.51
C VAL A 137 8.90 -29.98 13.29
N PHE A 138 8.28 -29.49 14.37
CA PHE A 138 7.20 -28.51 14.29
C PHE A 138 7.65 -27.23 13.56
N ARG A 139 8.78 -26.65 13.96
CA ARG A 139 9.34 -25.44 13.34
C ARG A 139 9.61 -25.66 11.87
N THR A 140 10.19 -26.81 11.50
CA THR A 140 10.50 -27.13 10.11
C THR A 140 9.24 -27.20 9.25
N ARG A 141 8.21 -27.93 9.69
CA ARG A 141 6.92 -27.99 8.99
C ARG A 141 6.23 -26.64 8.89
N LEU A 142 6.29 -25.84 9.96
CA LEU A 142 5.74 -24.49 9.97
C LEU A 142 6.47 -23.61 8.95
N VAL A 143 7.80 -23.68 8.89
CA VAL A 143 8.62 -22.94 7.92
C VAL A 143 8.28 -23.34 6.49
N ASP A 144 8.18 -24.64 6.19
CA ASP A 144 7.83 -25.11 4.85
C ASP A 144 6.44 -24.64 4.42
N PHE A 145 5.46 -24.73 5.33
CA PHE A 145 4.11 -24.20 5.11
C PHE A 145 4.10 -22.69 4.91
N ALA A 146 4.88 -21.97 5.73
CA ALA A 146 5.02 -20.53 5.68
C ALA A 146 5.66 -20.04 4.39
N GLN A 147 6.67 -20.74 3.87
CA GLN A 147 7.28 -20.44 2.58
C GLN A 147 6.25 -20.52 1.46
N LYS A 148 5.42 -21.57 1.45
CA LYS A 148 4.32 -21.74 0.50
C LYS A 148 3.25 -20.65 0.62
N ARG A 149 3.02 -20.16 1.84
CA ARG A 149 2.02 -19.11 2.14
C ARG A 149 2.64 -17.72 2.31
N LYS A 150 3.90 -17.51 1.90
CA LYS A 150 4.60 -16.23 2.04
C LYS A 150 3.80 -15.05 1.46
N PRO A 151 3.14 -15.15 0.29
CA PRO A 151 2.32 -14.04 -0.23
C PRO A 151 1.21 -13.59 0.74
N ALA A 152 0.55 -14.53 1.42
CA ALA A 152 -0.49 -14.19 2.40
C ALA A 152 0.07 -13.50 3.65
N LEU A 153 1.30 -13.86 4.06
CA LEU A 153 2.01 -13.17 5.15
C LEU A 153 2.38 -11.74 4.75
N VAL A 154 2.87 -11.55 3.52
CA VAL A 154 3.16 -10.22 2.96
C VAL A 154 1.92 -9.35 2.95
N ASP A 155 0.77 -9.88 2.52
CA ASP A 155 -0.49 -9.14 2.52
C ASP A 155 -0.92 -8.73 3.94
N SER A 156 -0.81 -9.65 4.91
CA SER A 156 -1.10 -9.37 6.33
C SER A 156 -0.23 -8.23 6.88
N LEU A 157 1.08 -8.30 6.65
CA LEU A 157 2.05 -7.28 7.06
C LEU A 157 1.83 -5.95 6.34
N TYR A 158 1.49 -5.97 5.05
CA TYR A 158 1.22 -4.76 4.26
C TYR A 158 -0.04 -4.03 4.77
N LEU A 159 -1.07 -4.76 5.20
CA LEU A 159 -2.32 -4.19 5.69
C LEU A 159 -2.23 -3.70 7.15
N SER A 160 -1.15 -4.04 7.85
CA SER A 160 -0.90 -3.62 9.23
C SER A 160 -0.60 -2.11 9.35
N GLY A 161 -1.08 -1.47 10.42
CA GLY A 161 -0.57 -0.16 10.85
C GLY A 161 -1.30 1.11 10.38
N GLU A 162 -2.45 1.04 9.70
CA GLU A 162 -3.25 2.25 9.39
C GLU A 162 -4.73 2.12 9.77
N PRO A 163 -5.27 3.04 10.58
CA PRO A 163 -6.68 3.06 10.93
C PRO A 163 -7.53 3.37 9.69
N LYS A 164 -8.58 2.56 9.46
CA LYS A 164 -9.55 2.81 8.40
C LYS A 164 -10.45 3.99 8.81
N GLN A 165 -10.45 5.07 8.03
CA GLN A 165 -11.39 6.18 8.23
C GLN A 165 -12.68 5.92 7.42
N VAL A 166 -13.85 6.32 7.93
CA VAL A 166 -15.13 6.10 7.23
C VAL A 166 -15.14 6.76 5.84
N VAL A 167 -14.58 7.96 5.71
CA VAL A 167 -14.46 8.69 4.43
C VAL A 167 -13.50 7.99 3.45
N SER A 168 -12.52 7.23 3.96
CA SER A 168 -11.60 6.45 3.12
C SER A 168 -12.30 5.26 2.46
N GLN A 169 -13.32 4.69 3.12
CA GLN A 169 -14.05 3.52 2.62
C GLN A 169 -14.77 3.76 1.28
N VAL A 170 -15.36 4.95 1.08
CA VAL A 170 -16.05 5.27 -0.19
C VAL A 170 -15.08 5.28 -1.38
N LEU A 171 -13.89 5.86 -1.17
CA LEU A 171 -12.84 5.88 -2.19
C LEU A 171 -12.20 4.50 -2.39
N GLU A 172 -11.96 3.76 -1.32
CA GLU A 172 -11.42 2.39 -1.36
C GLU A 172 -12.37 1.42 -2.10
N GLN A 173 -13.69 1.52 -1.87
CA GLN A 173 -14.69 0.70 -2.56
C GLN A 173 -14.77 1.03 -4.06
N ARG A 174 -14.72 2.31 -4.42
CA ARG A 174 -14.79 2.76 -5.82
C ARG A 174 -13.50 2.46 -6.58
N PHE A 175 -12.35 2.52 -5.89
CA PHE A 175 -11.03 2.33 -6.48
C PHE A 175 -10.22 1.31 -5.66
N ALA A 176 -10.53 0.01 -5.83
CA ALA A 176 -9.88 -1.07 -5.08
C ALA A 176 -8.34 -1.13 -5.27
N SER A 177 -7.80 -0.59 -6.36
CA SER A 177 -6.35 -0.54 -6.62
C SER A 177 -5.67 0.72 -6.07
N LEU A 178 -6.37 1.57 -5.33
CA LEU A 178 -5.83 2.80 -4.75
C LEU A 178 -5.09 2.49 -3.44
N PRO A 179 -3.78 2.80 -3.34
CA PRO A 179 -3.05 2.63 -2.09
C PRO A 179 -3.64 3.48 -0.96
N ARG A 180 -3.66 2.96 0.28
CA ARG A 180 -4.25 3.68 1.44
C ARG A 180 -3.63 5.06 1.66
N GLY A 181 -2.31 5.19 1.58
CA GLY A 181 -1.63 6.48 1.67
C GLY A 181 -2.05 7.48 0.57
N ALA A 182 -2.41 6.98 -0.61
CA ALA A 182 -2.93 7.82 -1.69
C ALA A 182 -4.38 8.25 -1.45
N VAL A 183 -5.18 7.47 -0.70
CA VAL A 183 -6.51 7.89 -0.25
C VAL A 183 -6.38 9.12 0.65
N SER A 184 -5.48 9.09 1.63
CA SER A 184 -5.21 10.24 2.50
C SER A 184 -4.73 11.46 1.72
N GLU A 185 -3.88 11.29 0.70
CA GLU A 185 -3.43 12.39 -0.18
C GLU A 185 -4.56 12.97 -1.03
N VAL A 186 -5.45 12.12 -1.56
CA VAL A 186 -6.64 12.56 -2.31
C VAL A 186 -7.58 13.35 -1.39
N LEU A 187 -7.83 12.85 -0.19
CA LEU A 187 -8.67 13.52 0.80
C LEU A 187 -8.03 14.83 1.30
N ALA A 188 -6.71 14.87 1.47
CA ALA A 188 -5.98 16.08 1.83
C ALA A 188 -6.21 17.23 0.85
N ARG A 189 -6.41 16.92 -0.44
CA ARG A 189 -6.72 17.90 -1.50
C ARG A 189 -8.20 18.24 -1.63
N ALA A 190 -9.09 17.49 -0.99
CA ALA A 190 -10.52 17.77 -0.99
C ALA A 190 -10.80 19.04 -0.17
N SER A 191 -11.54 19.99 -0.75
CA SER A 191 -12.03 21.14 0.00
C SER A 191 -13.00 20.69 1.09
N VAL A 192 -13.19 21.51 2.12
CA VAL A 192 -14.13 21.22 3.23
C VAL A 192 -15.54 20.93 2.70
N ARG A 193 -15.99 21.66 1.67
CA ARG A 193 -17.28 21.42 0.99
C ARG A 193 -17.35 20.04 0.35
N GLN A 194 -16.29 19.64 -0.37
CA GLN A 194 -16.21 18.33 -1.01
C GLN A 194 -16.18 17.18 0.01
N ARG A 195 -15.51 17.37 1.15
CA ARG A 195 -15.51 16.39 2.24
C ARG A 195 -16.89 16.28 2.90
N ALA A 196 -17.55 17.40 3.16
CA ALA A 196 -18.91 17.42 3.71
C ALA A 196 -19.93 16.79 2.74
N GLU A 197 -19.81 17.07 1.45
CA GLU A 197 -20.65 16.47 0.41
C GLU A 197 -20.43 14.95 0.30
N LEU A 198 -19.17 14.50 0.32
CA LEU A 198 -18.81 13.09 0.33
C LEU A 198 -19.36 12.36 1.55
N ALA A 199 -19.24 12.97 2.74
CA ALA A 199 -19.78 12.42 3.98
C ALA A 199 -21.32 12.35 3.99
N ARG A 200 -22.00 13.37 3.42
CA ARG A 200 -23.46 13.46 3.40
C ARG A 200 -24.11 12.57 2.33
N THR A 201 -23.51 12.49 1.14
CA THR A 201 -24.12 11.85 -0.04
C THR A 201 -23.51 10.50 -0.39
N GLY A 202 -22.32 10.19 0.13
CA GLY A 202 -21.53 9.03 -0.30
C GLY A 202 -21.03 9.12 -1.74
N ARG A 203 -21.21 10.26 -2.44
CA ARG A 203 -20.79 10.44 -3.84
C ARG A 203 -19.46 11.18 -3.89
N VAL A 204 -18.56 10.70 -4.75
CA VAL A 204 -17.24 11.30 -4.97
C VAL A 204 -17.36 12.44 -5.99
N PRO A 205 -17.04 13.69 -5.62
CA PRO A 205 -17.00 14.83 -6.55
C PRO A 205 -16.07 14.56 -7.74
N ALA A 206 -16.41 15.07 -8.93
CA ALA A 206 -15.70 14.75 -10.19
C ALA A 206 -14.19 15.05 -10.16
N GLY A 207 -13.77 16.13 -9.51
CA GLY A 207 -12.35 16.47 -9.36
C GLY A 207 -11.59 15.44 -8.51
N LEU A 208 -12.20 14.96 -7.42
CA LEU A 208 -11.63 13.92 -6.56
C LEU A 208 -11.67 12.56 -7.24
N ASP A 209 -12.71 12.25 -8.02
CA ASP A 209 -12.78 11.02 -8.82
C ASP A 209 -11.63 10.95 -9.82
N ASN A 210 -11.39 12.03 -10.56
CA ASN A 210 -10.30 12.08 -11.55
C ASN A 210 -8.93 11.93 -10.86
N LEU A 211 -8.72 12.62 -9.74
CA LEU A 211 -7.47 12.52 -8.98
C LEU A 211 -7.27 11.10 -8.41
N ALA A 212 -8.30 10.52 -7.79
CA ALA A 212 -8.27 9.17 -7.25
C ALA A 212 -7.98 8.14 -8.35
N ARG A 213 -8.57 8.31 -9.54
CA ARG A 213 -8.33 7.46 -10.70
C ARG A 213 -6.89 7.53 -11.19
N ILE A 214 -6.34 8.74 -11.32
CA ILE A 214 -4.92 8.93 -11.69
C ILE A 214 -4.02 8.23 -10.66
N ARG A 215 -4.28 8.42 -9.37
CA ARG A 215 -3.50 7.79 -8.30
C ARG A 215 -3.65 6.26 -8.29
N ALA A 216 -4.84 5.74 -8.53
CA ALA A 216 -5.09 4.31 -8.63
C ALA A 216 -4.36 3.67 -9.82
N GLN A 217 -4.31 4.34 -10.97
CA GLN A 217 -3.55 3.89 -12.14
C GLN A 217 -2.04 3.92 -11.87
N GLN A 218 -1.52 5.00 -11.30
CA GLN A 218 -0.11 5.09 -10.92
C GLN A 218 0.27 4.04 -9.86
N GLY A 219 -0.60 3.78 -8.89
CA GLY A 219 -0.43 2.74 -7.88
C GLY A 219 -0.41 1.34 -8.49
N ARG A 220 -1.37 1.02 -9.37
CA ARG A 220 -1.41 -0.25 -10.11
C ARG A 220 -0.13 -0.49 -10.91
N LEU A 221 0.35 0.52 -11.64
CA LEU A 221 1.61 0.41 -12.39
C LEU A 221 2.82 0.21 -11.48
N SER A 222 2.92 0.99 -10.39
CA SER A 222 4.01 0.85 -9.43
C SER A 222 4.02 -0.53 -8.77
N ARG A 223 2.85 -1.06 -8.37
CA ARG A 223 2.73 -2.42 -7.81
C ARG A 223 3.13 -3.48 -8.84
N ALA A 224 2.70 -3.34 -10.09
CA ALA A 224 3.06 -4.26 -11.16
C ALA A 224 4.59 -4.32 -11.36
N ILE A 225 5.26 -3.17 -11.42
CA ILE A 225 6.73 -3.05 -11.53
C ILE A 225 7.43 -3.57 -10.27
N THR A 226 6.94 -3.26 -9.07
CA THR A 226 7.48 -3.81 -7.82
C THR A 226 7.42 -5.34 -7.81
N GLY A 227 6.33 -5.92 -8.32
CA GLY A 227 6.20 -7.38 -8.49
C GLY A 227 7.21 -8.01 -9.45
N LEU A 228 7.74 -7.26 -10.42
CA LEU A 228 8.86 -7.73 -11.26
C LEU A 228 10.16 -7.87 -10.45
N HIS A 229 10.37 -7.02 -9.46
CA HIS A 229 11.54 -7.11 -8.56
C HIS A 229 11.36 -8.15 -7.45
N ARG A 230 10.12 -8.51 -7.10
CA ARG A 230 9.78 -9.45 -6.02
C ARG A 230 8.61 -10.34 -6.43
N LEU A 231 8.93 -11.59 -6.78
CA LEU A 231 7.97 -12.60 -7.23
C LEU A 231 6.85 -12.90 -6.22
N THR A 232 7.14 -12.75 -4.92
CA THR A 232 6.19 -12.90 -3.81
C THR A 232 5.04 -11.89 -3.85
N ILE A 233 5.28 -10.71 -4.45
CA ILE A 233 4.30 -9.62 -4.61
C ILE A 233 3.83 -9.52 -6.08
N ALA A 234 4.31 -10.40 -6.96
CA ALA A 234 3.92 -10.37 -8.36
C ALA A 234 2.40 -10.52 -8.52
N SER A 235 1.88 -9.95 -9.60
CA SER A 235 0.47 -10.04 -9.96
C SER A 235 0.37 -10.36 -11.45
N ALA A 236 -0.84 -10.65 -11.93
CA ALA A 236 -1.08 -10.82 -13.37
C ALA A 236 -0.64 -9.59 -14.19
N ASP A 237 -0.72 -8.38 -13.60
CA ASP A 237 -0.19 -7.18 -14.24
C ASP A 237 1.35 -7.21 -14.32
N SER A 238 2.04 -7.73 -13.29
CA SER A 238 3.50 -7.91 -13.31
C SER A 238 3.90 -8.88 -14.43
N GLU A 239 3.23 -10.03 -14.53
CA GLU A 239 3.49 -11.04 -15.57
C GLU A 239 3.27 -10.46 -16.98
N ARG A 240 2.19 -9.69 -17.17
CA ARG A 240 1.95 -8.96 -18.42
C ARG A 240 3.05 -7.95 -18.73
N LEU A 241 3.47 -7.15 -17.76
CA LEU A 241 4.57 -6.20 -17.97
C LEU A 241 5.87 -6.92 -18.31
N ALA A 242 6.19 -8.05 -17.67
CA ALA A 242 7.36 -8.86 -17.98
C ALA A 242 7.32 -9.37 -19.42
N LEU A 243 6.20 -9.98 -19.83
CA LEU A 243 6.04 -10.54 -21.16
C LEU A 243 6.20 -9.47 -22.25
N HIS A 244 5.52 -8.34 -22.11
CA HIS A 244 5.61 -7.26 -23.09
C HIS A 244 6.95 -6.51 -23.03
N SER A 245 7.66 -6.54 -21.90
CA SER A 245 9.04 -6.03 -21.82
C SER A 245 10.03 -6.95 -22.56
N LEU A 246 9.78 -8.27 -22.57
CA LEU A 246 10.63 -9.26 -23.22
C LEU A 246 10.69 -9.06 -24.73
N GLU A 247 9.54 -8.78 -25.35
CA GLU A 247 9.47 -8.47 -26.79
C GLU A 247 10.28 -7.23 -27.20
N GLN A 248 10.50 -6.31 -26.25
CA GLN A 248 11.20 -5.05 -26.49
C GLN A 248 12.70 -5.13 -26.17
N LEU A 249 13.19 -6.25 -25.62
CA LEU A 249 14.61 -6.41 -25.34
C LEU A 249 15.41 -6.52 -26.65
N PRO A 250 16.61 -5.90 -26.70
CA PRO A 250 17.48 -6.06 -27.85
C PRO A 250 17.87 -7.53 -28.00
N GLY A 251 17.74 -8.07 -29.21
CA GLY A 251 17.99 -9.48 -29.50
C GLY A 251 16.75 -10.38 -29.46
N TRP A 252 15.56 -9.85 -29.18
CA TRP A 252 14.32 -10.61 -29.33
C TRP A 252 14.12 -11.07 -30.79
N PRO A 253 13.95 -12.38 -31.05
CA PRO A 253 13.80 -12.89 -32.41
C PRO A 253 12.44 -12.52 -33.03
N ALA A 254 12.46 -11.88 -34.20
CA ALA A 254 11.25 -11.52 -34.93
C ALA A 254 10.45 -12.73 -35.48
N THR A 255 11.05 -13.93 -35.48
CA THR A 255 10.43 -15.16 -35.97
C THR A 255 9.75 -15.99 -34.89
N LEU A 256 9.81 -15.56 -33.62
CA LEU A 256 9.28 -16.28 -32.47
C LEU A 256 8.00 -15.62 -31.95
N ARG A 257 7.01 -16.46 -31.66
CA ARG A 257 5.80 -16.08 -30.93
C ARG A 257 5.70 -16.88 -29.64
N LEU A 258 5.48 -16.18 -28.54
CA LEU A 258 5.27 -16.77 -27.23
C LEU A 258 3.85 -16.49 -26.78
N GLU A 259 3.09 -17.54 -26.50
CA GLU A 259 1.70 -17.45 -26.05
C GLU A 259 1.56 -17.95 -24.62
N VAL A 260 0.89 -17.16 -23.76
CA VAL A 260 0.50 -17.59 -22.42
C VAL A 260 -0.95 -18.06 -22.48
N ARG A 261 -1.19 -19.33 -22.12
CA ARG A 261 -2.51 -19.97 -22.19
C ARG A 261 -2.93 -20.53 -20.84
N GLY A 262 -4.23 -20.58 -20.56
CA GLY A 262 -4.76 -21.14 -19.32
C GLY A 262 -5.04 -22.63 -19.44
N GLU A 263 -4.67 -23.40 -18.41
CA GLU A 263 -5.00 -24.82 -18.19
C GLU A 263 -4.46 -25.84 -19.21
N SER A 264 -4.33 -25.50 -20.50
CA SER A 264 -3.78 -26.36 -21.55
C SER A 264 -3.21 -25.57 -22.72
N VAL A 265 -2.43 -26.23 -23.59
CA VAL A 265 -1.87 -25.66 -24.83
C VAL A 265 -2.96 -25.22 -25.81
N THR A 266 -4.14 -25.84 -25.77
CA THR A 266 -5.30 -25.45 -26.58
C THR A 266 -6.30 -24.57 -25.81
N GLY A 267 -5.99 -24.24 -24.55
CA GLY A 267 -6.84 -23.45 -23.67
C GLY A 267 -6.92 -21.97 -24.05
N PRO A 268 -7.67 -21.17 -23.27
CA PRO A 268 -7.87 -19.74 -23.54
C PRO A 268 -6.55 -18.99 -23.56
N LEU A 269 -6.37 -18.14 -24.58
CA LEU A 269 -5.22 -17.23 -24.68
C LEU A 269 -5.33 -16.12 -23.63
N ILE A 270 -4.35 -16.07 -22.72
CA ILE A 270 -4.27 -15.06 -21.66
C ILE A 270 -3.52 -13.82 -22.18
N ASP A 271 -2.37 -14.05 -22.84
CA ASP A 271 -1.52 -13.00 -23.39
C ASP A 271 -0.59 -13.57 -24.48
N SER A 272 -0.02 -12.73 -25.34
CA SER A 272 0.93 -13.17 -26.37
C SER A 272 1.85 -12.05 -26.82
N ILE A 273 3.08 -12.42 -27.20
CA ILE A 273 4.07 -11.54 -27.84
C ILE A 273 4.63 -12.17 -29.11
N GLY A 274 5.18 -11.34 -29.99
CA GLY A 274 5.69 -11.75 -31.29
C GLY A 274 4.61 -11.80 -32.38
N PRO A 275 5.02 -11.82 -33.65
CA PRO A 275 4.09 -11.71 -34.77
C PRO A 275 3.21 -12.95 -34.92
N GLN A 276 1.98 -12.79 -35.40
CA GLN A 276 1.03 -13.90 -35.57
C GLN A 276 1.51 -14.96 -36.58
N ASN A 277 2.26 -14.52 -37.59
CA ASN A 277 2.88 -15.33 -38.63
C ASN A 277 4.32 -15.76 -38.29
N ALA A 278 4.72 -15.72 -37.02
CA ALA A 278 5.97 -16.30 -36.54
C ALA A 278 6.11 -17.75 -36.99
N VAL A 279 7.31 -18.10 -37.46
CA VAL A 279 7.67 -19.46 -37.87
C VAL A 279 7.70 -20.36 -36.65
N GLU A 280 8.28 -19.85 -35.55
CA GLU A 280 8.40 -20.59 -34.31
C GLU A 280 7.34 -20.17 -33.30
N ARG A 281 6.67 -21.14 -32.67
CA ARG A 281 5.67 -20.87 -31.61
C ARG A 281 5.97 -21.65 -30.34
N LYS A 282 5.93 -20.96 -29.21
CA LYS A 282 6.12 -21.54 -27.88
C LYS A 282 4.95 -21.19 -27.00
N TYR A 283 4.60 -22.09 -26.09
CA TYR A 283 3.46 -21.92 -25.21
C TYR A 283 3.92 -21.96 -23.74
N LEU A 284 3.37 -21.06 -22.93
CA LEU A 284 3.43 -21.10 -21.49
C LEU A 284 2.02 -21.37 -20.98
N VAL A 285 1.79 -22.58 -20.49
CA VAL A 285 0.51 -22.98 -19.90
C VAL A 285 0.51 -22.63 -18.43
N LYS A 286 -0.47 -21.85 -17.99
CA LYS A 286 -0.69 -21.43 -16.60
C LYS A 286 -1.73 -22.34 -15.96
N THR A 287 -1.37 -22.98 -14.85
CA THR A 287 -2.28 -23.74 -13.99
C THR A 287 -2.16 -23.20 -12.56
N GLY A 288 -3.15 -22.41 -12.13
CA GLY A 288 -3.04 -21.63 -10.91
C GLY A 288 -1.92 -20.58 -10.99
N ASP A 289 -0.90 -20.73 -10.14
CA ASP A 289 0.27 -19.82 -10.06
C ASP A 289 1.56 -20.44 -10.68
N ILE A 290 1.46 -21.64 -11.27
CA ILE A 290 2.58 -22.37 -11.87
C ILE A 290 2.47 -22.31 -13.40
N TYR A 291 3.63 -22.25 -14.06
CA TYR A 291 3.77 -22.24 -15.51
C TYR A 291 4.51 -23.49 -15.99
N GLN A 292 4.09 -23.99 -17.15
CA GLN A 292 4.79 -25.04 -17.87
C GLN A 292 4.99 -24.63 -19.32
N ALA A 293 6.21 -24.81 -19.81
CA ALA A 293 6.63 -24.48 -21.17
C ALA A 293 6.38 -25.66 -22.11
N PHE A 294 5.89 -25.37 -23.31
CA PHE A 294 5.64 -26.33 -24.38
C PHE A 294 6.13 -25.82 -25.72
N ASP A 295 6.51 -26.74 -26.60
CA ASP A 295 6.81 -26.46 -28.00
C ASP A 295 5.57 -26.48 -28.90
N GLU A 296 5.78 -26.28 -30.20
CA GLU A 296 4.75 -26.28 -31.25
C GLU A 296 3.98 -27.60 -31.36
N ARG A 297 4.62 -28.70 -30.96
CA ARG A 297 4.08 -30.06 -31.01
C ARG A 297 3.33 -30.42 -29.71
N GLY A 298 3.29 -29.51 -28.74
CA GLY A 298 2.69 -29.75 -27.43
C GLY A 298 3.56 -30.64 -26.53
N GLN A 299 4.86 -30.76 -26.81
CA GLN A 299 5.80 -31.45 -25.92
C GLN A 299 6.24 -30.51 -24.80
N SER A 300 6.22 -31.01 -23.56
CA SER A 300 6.65 -30.26 -22.40
C SER A 300 8.16 -30.03 -22.44
N LEU A 301 8.58 -28.77 -22.34
CA LEU A 301 9.97 -28.34 -22.30
C LEU A 301 10.52 -28.28 -20.87
N ASN A 302 9.65 -28.22 -19.86
CA ASN A 302 10.04 -28.33 -18.46
C ASN A 302 9.06 -29.19 -17.64
N SER A 303 9.56 -29.68 -16.51
CA SER A 303 8.77 -30.33 -15.48
C SER A 303 8.16 -29.28 -14.55
N LEU A 304 6.96 -29.55 -14.03
CA LEU A 304 6.35 -28.72 -13.00
C LEU A 304 7.22 -28.74 -11.74
N THR A 305 7.65 -27.56 -11.29
CA THR A 305 8.28 -27.40 -9.98
C THR A 305 7.19 -27.35 -8.91
N PRO A 306 7.24 -28.20 -7.86
CA PRO A 306 6.22 -28.23 -6.81
C PRO A 306 6.13 -26.93 -5.99
N ASP A 307 7.19 -26.12 -6.01
CA ASP A 307 7.38 -25.01 -5.07
C ASP A 307 7.55 -23.67 -5.81
N GLY A 308 6.47 -22.89 -5.85
CA GLY A 308 6.51 -21.46 -6.12
C GLY A 308 6.15 -21.01 -7.54
N ARG A 309 6.28 -19.70 -7.77
CA ARG A 309 6.01 -19.06 -9.05
C ARG A 309 7.27 -19.16 -9.93
N ASN A 310 7.19 -19.99 -10.96
CA ASN A 310 8.30 -20.30 -11.87
C ASN A 310 8.18 -19.59 -13.23
N PHE A 311 7.57 -18.40 -13.28
CA PHE A 311 7.26 -17.70 -14.53
C PHE A 311 8.51 -17.41 -15.39
N PHE A 312 9.57 -16.84 -14.79
CA PHE A 312 10.80 -16.52 -15.52
C PHE A 312 11.59 -17.77 -15.93
N GLU A 313 11.65 -18.77 -15.05
CA GLU A 313 12.24 -20.08 -15.35
C GLU A 313 11.55 -20.72 -16.57
N SER A 314 10.22 -20.76 -16.56
CA SER A 314 9.44 -21.31 -17.68
C SER A 314 9.63 -20.52 -18.97
N ILE A 315 9.80 -19.19 -18.92
CA ILE A 315 10.20 -18.41 -20.10
C ILE A 315 11.56 -18.90 -20.62
N MET A 316 12.58 -19.00 -19.76
CA MET A 316 13.91 -19.43 -20.17
C MET A 316 13.91 -20.83 -20.80
N GLN A 317 13.07 -21.73 -20.31
CA GLN A 317 12.87 -23.08 -20.86
C GLN A 317 12.12 -23.06 -22.21
N ALA A 318 11.19 -22.12 -22.40
CA ALA A 318 10.43 -21.97 -23.64
C ALA A 318 11.27 -21.38 -24.78
N LEU A 319 12.21 -20.48 -24.47
CA LEU A 319 13.03 -19.79 -25.46
C LEU A 319 13.99 -20.76 -26.17
N PRO A 320 14.04 -20.79 -27.51
CA PRO A 320 15.07 -21.52 -28.26
C PRO A 320 16.50 -21.05 -27.92
N ASP A 321 17.48 -21.92 -28.10
CA ASP A 321 18.90 -21.64 -27.80
C ASP A 321 19.42 -20.40 -28.53
N GLN A 322 19.07 -20.23 -29.81
CA GLN A 322 19.45 -19.06 -30.60
C GLN A 322 18.82 -17.76 -30.07
N ALA A 323 17.57 -17.82 -29.59
CA ALA A 323 16.88 -16.69 -28.99
C ALA A 323 17.57 -16.28 -27.68
N ARG A 324 17.89 -17.26 -26.84
CA ARG A 324 18.64 -17.07 -25.59
C ARG A 324 20.01 -16.44 -25.80
N GLN A 325 20.77 -16.92 -26.78
CA GLN A 325 22.06 -16.33 -27.16
C GLN A 325 21.92 -14.89 -27.66
N SER A 326 20.90 -14.61 -28.49
CA SER A 326 20.66 -13.27 -29.04
C SER A 326 20.27 -12.25 -27.96
N LEU A 327 19.57 -12.69 -26.91
CA LEU A 327 19.23 -11.89 -25.73
C LEU A 327 20.40 -11.74 -24.73
N GLY A 328 21.53 -12.40 -24.97
CA GLY A 328 22.69 -12.39 -24.06
C GLY A 328 22.50 -13.27 -22.80
N LEU A 329 21.58 -14.22 -22.85
CA LEU A 329 21.21 -15.13 -21.74
C LEU A 329 21.30 -16.59 -22.18
N PRO A 330 22.50 -17.12 -22.51
CA PRO A 330 22.65 -18.42 -23.16
C PRO A 330 22.16 -19.61 -22.31
N SER A 331 22.30 -19.55 -20.99
CA SER A 331 21.92 -20.64 -20.08
C SER A 331 20.47 -20.49 -19.60
N VAL A 332 19.77 -21.62 -19.51
CA VAL A 332 18.38 -21.69 -19.05
C VAL A 332 18.23 -21.32 -17.56
N THR A 333 19.31 -21.43 -16.78
CA THR A 333 19.35 -21.07 -15.35
C THR A 333 19.54 -19.57 -15.09
N GLN A 334 19.53 -18.73 -16.14
CA GLN A 334 19.71 -17.27 -16.01
C GLN A 334 18.36 -16.54 -15.89
N ASP A 335 17.39 -17.17 -15.23
CA ASP A 335 16.05 -16.62 -15.02
C ASP A 335 16.07 -15.37 -14.11
N ALA A 336 17.01 -15.32 -13.15
CA ALA A 336 17.22 -14.15 -12.29
C ALA A 336 17.75 -12.93 -13.06
N GLU A 337 18.68 -13.14 -14.01
CA GLU A 337 19.20 -12.09 -14.89
C GLU A 337 18.11 -11.59 -15.84
N LEU A 338 17.32 -12.51 -16.41
CA LEU A 338 16.15 -12.16 -17.22
C LEU A 338 15.17 -11.29 -16.40
N GLN A 339 14.80 -11.73 -15.20
CA GLN A 339 13.92 -10.98 -14.30
C GLN A 339 14.45 -9.56 -14.07
N GLN A 340 15.75 -9.41 -13.79
CA GLN A 340 16.36 -8.10 -13.57
C GLN A 340 16.33 -7.23 -14.84
N ALA A 341 16.62 -7.79 -16.01
CA ALA A 341 16.58 -7.07 -17.28
C ALA A 341 15.16 -6.54 -17.57
N LEU A 342 14.14 -7.38 -17.41
CA LEU A 342 12.74 -7.02 -17.61
C LEU A 342 12.26 -5.97 -16.59
N ALA A 343 12.64 -6.12 -15.32
CA ALA A 343 12.31 -5.15 -14.28
C ALA A 343 12.96 -3.77 -14.54
N ARG A 344 14.21 -3.76 -15.02
CA ARG A 344 14.90 -2.52 -15.44
C ARG A 344 14.19 -1.87 -16.62
N TYR A 345 13.86 -2.64 -17.66
CA TYR A 345 13.16 -2.12 -18.84
C TYR A 345 11.80 -1.51 -18.48
N ALA A 346 10.99 -2.23 -17.69
CA ALA A 346 9.68 -1.75 -17.24
C ALA A 346 9.78 -0.49 -16.36
N THR A 347 10.85 -0.38 -15.57
CA THR A 347 11.11 0.79 -14.72
C THR A 347 11.51 2.03 -15.52
N THR A 348 12.26 1.86 -16.61
CA THR A 348 12.67 2.98 -17.48
C THR A 348 11.57 3.39 -18.45
N HIS A 349 10.76 2.45 -18.96
CA HIS A 349 9.72 2.69 -19.96
C HIS A 349 8.30 2.73 -19.38
N ARG A 350 8.10 3.48 -18.28
CA ARG A 350 6.83 3.48 -17.54
C ARG A 350 5.61 3.88 -18.37
N ASP A 351 5.76 4.77 -19.34
CA ASP A 351 4.64 5.20 -20.18
C ASP A 351 4.18 4.09 -21.13
N ALA A 352 5.13 3.32 -21.69
CA ALA A 352 4.81 2.12 -22.47
C ALA A 352 4.15 1.06 -21.58
N MET A 353 4.66 0.85 -20.36
CA MET A 353 4.05 -0.07 -19.39
C MET A 353 2.63 0.36 -18.99
N ALA A 354 2.38 1.67 -18.85
CA ALA A 354 1.04 2.19 -18.59
C ALA A 354 0.07 1.88 -19.74
N ALA A 355 0.54 1.99 -20.99
CA ALA A 355 -0.23 1.66 -22.19
C ALA A 355 -0.58 0.15 -22.25
N ILE A 356 0.39 -0.72 -21.93
CA ILE A 356 0.19 -2.19 -21.85
C ILE A 356 -0.90 -2.55 -20.82
N LEU A 357 -0.94 -1.85 -19.67
CA LEU A 357 -1.99 -2.03 -18.65
C LEU A 357 -3.33 -1.38 -19.03
N LYS A 358 -3.45 -0.84 -20.25
CA LYS A 358 -4.62 -0.13 -20.78
C LYS A 358 -5.06 1.01 -19.86
N GLN A 359 -4.09 1.70 -19.27
CA GLN A 359 -4.39 2.85 -18.42
C GLN A 359 -4.90 4.00 -19.28
N ARG A 360 -6.03 4.58 -18.86
CA ARG A 360 -6.62 5.71 -19.57
C ARG A 360 -5.73 6.93 -19.41
N VAL A 361 -5.31 7.52 -20.53
CA VAL A 361 -4.64 8.82 -20.52
C VAL A 361 -5.64 9.88 -20.03
N PRO A 362 -5.33 10.65 -18.96
CA PRO A 362 -6.20 11.73 -18.51
C PRO A 362 -6.34 12.77 -19.62
N ARG A 363 -7.57 13.05 -20.09
CA ARG A 363 -7.85 14.08 -21.11
C ARG A 363 -7.52 15.50 -20.65
N SER A 364 -7.50 15.71 -19.34
CA SER A 364 -7.00 16.90 -18.69
C SER A 364 -6.04 16.44 -17.61
N ARG A 365 -4.79 16.92 -17.65
CA ARG A 365 -3.91 16.87 -16.49
C ARG A 365 -4.41 17.98 -15.57
N PRO A 366 -5.20 17.71 -14.51
CA PRO A 366 -5.43 18.75 -13.52
C PRO A 366 -4.03 19.23 -13.10
N ALA A 367 -3.79 20.55 -13.15
CA ALA A 367 -2.53 21.11 -12.73
C ALA A 367 -2.20 20.49 -11.37
N MET A 368 -1.10 19.73 -11.31
CA MET A 368 -0.65 19.14 -10.07
C MET A 368 -0.18 20.31 -9.20
N ALA A 369 -1.14 20.95 -8.52
CA ALA A 369 -0.80 21.88 -7.46
C ALA A 369 0.02 21.08 -6.44
N PRO A 370 1.22 21.55 -6.07
CA PRO A 370 2.01 20.90 -5.05
C PRO A 370 1.15 20.71 -3.80
N THR A 371 1.37 19.58 -3.13
CA THR A 371 0.61 19.13 -1.95
C THR A 371 0.64 20.13 -0.79
N THR A 372 1.47 21.17 -0.85
CA THR A 372 1.49 22.31 0.07
C THR A 372 2.09 23.55 -0.63
N GLY A 373 1.29 24.63 -0.74
CA GLY A 373 1.73 26.01 -1.07
C GLY A 373 2.18 26.28 -2.53
N PRO A 374 1.74 27.38 -3.17
CA PRO A 374 2.24 27.73 -4.50
C PRO A 374 3.67 28.29 -4.43
N VAL A 375 4.53 27.80 -5.32
CA VAL A 375 5.75 28.50 -5.76
C VAL A 375 5.45 29.05 -7.15
N GLY A 376 5.40 30.38 -7.29
CA GLY A 376 5.40 31.06 -8.58
C GLY A 376 4.60 32.36 -8.59
N TYR A 377 5.29 33.49 -8.80
CA TYR A 377 4.68 34.76 -9.22
C TYR A 377 4.30 34.68 -10.69
N ALA A 378 3.08 35.09 -11.04
CA ALA A 378 2.69 35.27 -12.43
C ALA A 378 3.27 36.59 -12.96
N LEU A 379 4.12 36.51 -14.00
CA LEU A 379 4.61 37.65 -14.79
C LEU A 379 3.54 38.15 -15.76
N SER A 380 2.35 38.49 -15.26
CA SER A 380 1.38 39.26 -16.03
C SER A 380 0.81 40.36 -15.15
N GLY A 381 1.29 41.59 -15.38
CA GLY A 381 0.86 42.83 -14.73
C GLY A 381 -0.56 43.25 -15.09
N ARG A 382 -1.53 42.34 -14.94
CA ARG A 382 -2.96 42.64 -14.96
C ARG A 382 -3.51 42.17 -13.63
N GLY A 383 -3.45 43.08 -12.65
CA GLY A 383 -4.01 42.86 -11.33
C GLY A 383 -5.53 42.82 -11.43
N ASP A 384 -6.09 41.61 -11.36
CA ASP A 384 -7.30 41.38 -10.58
C ASP A 384 -7.42 39.90 -10.21
N GLY A 385 -7.71 39.63 -8.93
CA GLY A 385 -8.25 38.35 -8.47
C GLY A 385 -7.31 37.17 -8.21
N PHE A 386 -6.39 37.26 -7.23
CA PHE A 386 -6.04 36.12 -6.34
C PHE A 386 -5.43 36.64 -5.02
N ALA A 387 -6.28 37.27 -4.18
CA ALA A 387 -6.03 37.20 -2.75
C ALA A 387 -5.97 35.71 -2.40
N HIS A 388 -4.78 35.23 -2.03
CA HIS A 388 -4.60 33.88 -1.51
C HIS A 388 -5.69 33.63 -0.48
N GLU A 389 -6.46 32.54 -0.61
CA GLU A 389 -7.41 32.10 0.41
C GLU A 389 -6.62 31.72 1.68
N THR A 390 -6.20 32.73 2.45
CA THR A 390 -5.90 32.57 3.86
C THR A 390 -7.16 32.00 4.48
N SER A 391 -7.07 30.80 5.08
CA SER A 391 -8.21 30.14 5.70
C SER A 391 -8.95 31.14 6.60
N LEU A 392 -10.28 31.16 6.54
CA LEU A 392 -11.14 31.97 7.41
C LEU A 392 -10.74 31.81 8.89
N THR A 393 -10.26 30.62 9.25
CA THR A 393 -9.79 30.27 10.58
C THR A 393 -8.50 31.00 10.96
N THR A 394 -7.52 31.09 10.05
CA THR A 394 -6.28 31.85 10.26
C THR A 394 -6.58 33.35 10.43
N ARG A 395 -7.51 33.89 9.63
CA ARG A 395 -7.89 35.30 9.71
C ARG A 395 -8.70 35.62 10.98
N LEU A 396 -9.56 34.70 11.41
CA LEU A 396 -10.28 34.81 12.67
C LEU A 396 -9.32 34.79 13.87
N ARG A 397 -8.33 33.88 13.87
CA ARG A 397 -7.31 33.78 14.93
C ARG A 397 -6.36 34.97 14.98
N ALA A 398 -6.16 35.67 13.87
CA ALA A 398 -5.42 36.93 13.86
C ALA A 398 -6.17 38.07 14.58
N ILE A 399 -7.51 38.06 14.52
CA ILE A 399 -8.37 39.05 15.18
C ILE A 399 -8.61 38.66 16.65
N TYR A 400 -8.90 37.39 16.91
CA TYR A 400 -9.20 36.81 18.23
C TYR A 400 -8.18 35.72 18.58
N PRO A 401 -7.02 36.07 19.17
CA PRO A 401 -5.97 35.11 19.50
C PRO A 401 -6.39 34.09 20.57
N ASN A 402 -7.43 34.40 21.35
CA ASN A 402 -7.98 33.56 22.42
C ASN A 402 -8.75 32.35 21.89
N PHE A 403 -9.11 32.33 20.60
CA PHE A 403 -9.78 31.19 20.00
C PHE A 403 -8.77 30.07 19.70
N SER A 404 -9.06 28.87 20.20
CA SER A 404 -8.39 27.67 19.74
C SER A 404 -8.72 27.41 18.27
N GLU A 405 -7.89 26.59 17.60
CA GLU A 405 -8.11 26.25 16.19
C GLU A 405 -9.47 25.57 15.96
N GLU A 406 -9.87 24.70 16.88
CA GLU A 406 -11.15 23.99 16.85
C GLU A 406 -12.36 24.92 17.07
N GLU A 407 -12.24 25.92 17.95
CA GLU A 407 -13.30 26.92 18.17
C GLU A 407 -13.43 27.88 16.99
N ALA A 408 -12.30 28.28 16.40
CA ALA A 408 -12.27 29.11 15.20
C ALA A 408 -12.93 28.39 14.02
N GLU A 409 -12.64 27.10 13.85
CA GLU A 409 -13.31 26.24 12.87
C GLU A 409 -14.80 26.13 13.15
N ARG A 410 -15.20 25.85 14.39
CA ARG A 410 -16.62 25.71 14.77
C ARG A 410 -17.42 26.99 14.53
N PHE A 411 -16.84 28.16 14.81
CA PHE A 411 -17.48 29.45 14.54
C PHE A 411 -17.72 29.69 13.04
N VAL A 412 -16.70 29.42 12.22
CA VAL A 412 -16.80 29.53 10.75
C VAL A 412 -17.83 28.54 10.21
N LEU A 413 -17.82 27.30 10.70
CA LEU A 413 -18.77 26.25 10.31
C LEU A 413 -20.21 26.60 10.67
N MET A 414 -20.45 27.16 11.86
CA MET A 414 -21.78 27.60 12.29
C MET A 414 -22.38 28.66 11.34
N ARG A 415 -21.58 29.65 10.92
CA ARG A 415 -22.05 30.72 10.02
C ARG A 415 -22.31 30.22 8.60
N LEU A 416 -21.44 29.37 8.08
CA LEU A 416 -21.66 28.74 6.78
C LEU A 416 -22.89 27.81 6.80
N ALA A 417 -23.12 27.11 7.91
CA ALA A 417 -24.31 26.26 8.09
C ALA A 417 -25.62 27.07 8.21
N SER A 418 -25.54 28.33 8.67
CA SER A 418 -26.68 29.26 8.70
C SER A 418 -27.02 29.89 7.33
N GLY A 419 -26.29 29.52 6.27
CA GLY A 419 -26.54 29.99 4.91
C GLY A 419 -25.68 31.18 4.46
N GLU A 420 -24.75 31.66 5.30
CA GLU A 420 -23.81 32.71 4.91
C GLU A 420 -22.81 32.20 3.88
N THR A 421 -22.49 33.03 2.88
CA THR A 421 -21.42 32.76 1.92
C THR A 421 -20.05 33.08 2.49
N GLN A 422 -19.00 32.43 1.98
CA GLN A 422 -17.61 32.69 2.38
C GLN A 422 -17.21 34.17 2.20
N GLN A 423 -17.75 34.85 1.18
CA GLN A 423 -17.52 36.29 0.97
C GLN A 423 -18.16 37.15 2.06
N GLN A 424 -19.36 36.78 2.55
CA GLN A 424 -20.02 37.46 3.66
C GLN A 424 -19.24 37.27 4.97
N VAL A 425 -18.73 36.06 5.23
CA VAL A 425 -17.88 35.80 6.40
C VAL A 425 -16.55 36.56 6.28
N LEU A 426 -15.93 36.62 5.10
CA LEU A 426 -14.74 37.45 4.87
C LEU A 426 -15.00 38.93 5.10
N HIS A 427 -16.13 39.44 4.63
CA HIS A 427 -16.53 40.83 4.84
C HIS A 427 -16.75 41.14 6.33
N LEU A 428 -17.36 40.22 7.07
CA LEU A 428 -17.51 40.32 8.52
C LEU A 428 -16.15 40.41 9.21
N LEU A 429 -15.22 39.49 8.90
CA LEU A 429 -13.87 39.49 9.47
C LEU A 429 -13.08 40.76 9.10
N ALA A 430 -13.19 41.23 7.85
CA ALA A 430 -12.57 42.47 7.42
C ALA A 430 -13.14 43.70 8.15
N THR A 431 -14.42 43.68 8.49
CA THR A 431 -15.06 44.75 9.27
C THR A 431 -14.55 44.73 10.71
N ARG A 432 -14.48 43.55 11.35
CA ARG A 432 -13.89 43.40 12.70
C ARG A 432 -12.43 43.82 12.76
N GLN A 433 -11.64 43.48 11.75
CA GLN A 433 -10.25 43.94 11.67
C GLN A 433 -10.16 45.47 11.63
N ARG A 434 -10.99 46.15 10.82
CA ARG A 434 -11.02 47.62 10.75
C ARG A 434 -11.46 48.26 12.08
N GLU A 435 -12.42 47.66 12.77
CA GLU A 435 -12.84 48.11 14.10
C GLU A 435 -11.69 48.02 15.11
N LEU A 436 -10.94 46.91 15.11
CA LEU A 436 -9.77 46.73 15.97
C LEU A 436 -8.66 47.75 15.65
N ASP A 437 -8.37 47.96 14.37
CA ASP A 437 -7.32 48.88 13.95
C ASP A 437 -7.71 50.34 14.28
N GLY A 438 -8.99 50.70 14.13
CA GLY A 438 -9.52 51.99 14.56
C GLY A 438 -9.43 52.18 16.08
N LEU A 439 -9.80 51.16 16.87
CA LEU A 439 -9.68 51.20 18.33
C LEU A 439 -8.22 51.39 18.77
N LYS A 440 -7.28 50.65 18.17
CA LYS A 440 -5.84 50.80 18.42
C LYS A 440 -5.37 52.21 18.11
N ALA A 441 -5.71 52.76 16.95
CA ALA A 441 -5.29 54.12 16.58
C ALA A 441 -5.81 55.19 17.55
N ILE A 442 -7.05 55.06 18.02
CA ILE A 442 -7.64 55.99 19.02
C ILE A 442 -6.93 55.85 20.37
N LEU A 443 -6.72 54.62 20.83
CA LEU A 443 -6.07 54.35 22.12
C LEU A 443 -4.60 54.74 22.12
N ASP A 444 -3.87 54.48 21.03
CA ASP A 444 -2.48 54.91 20.84
C ASP A 444 -2.38 56.43 20.85
N GLY A 445 -3.30 57.13 20.14
CA GLY A 445 -3.39 58.59 20.19
C GLY A 445 -3.70 59.14 21.58
N TRP A 446 -4.55 58.46 22.35
CA TRP A 446 -4.88 58.82 23.75
C TRP A 446 -3.73 58.55 24.74
N ALA A 447 -2.95 57.50 24.50
CA ALA A 447 -1.86 57.05 25.36
C ALA A 447 -0.51 57.74 25.08
N GLN A 448 -0.40 58.52 23.98
CA GLN A 448 0.82 59.23 23.61
C GLN A 448 1.44 59.99 24.79
N GLY A 449 2.69 59.64 25.13
CA GLY A 449 3.48 60.28 26.18
C GLY A 449 3.18 59.86 27.62
N ASN A 450 2.26 58.91 27.86
CA ASN A 450 1.96 58.42 29.21
C ASN A 450 1.99 56.88 29.33
N PRO A 451 3.03 56.30 29.96
CA PRO A 451 3.17 54.84 30.06
C PRO A 451 2.07 54.18 30.92
N GLY A 452 1.43 54.91 31.84
CA GLY A 452 0.28 54.41 32.60
C GLY A 452 -0.96 54.24 31.74
N ARG A 453 -1.17 55.14 30.76
CA ARG A 453 -2.28 55.06 29.79
C ARG A 453 -2.06 53.97 28.76
N GLN A 454 -0.81 53.72 28.36
CA GLN A 454 -0.48 52.62 27.44
C GLN A 454 -0.90 51.26 28.03
N ARG A 455 -0.65 51.02 29.33
CA ARG A 455 -1.08 49.77 29.99
C ARG A 455 -2.61 49.60 29.99
N ILE A 456 -3.35 50.70 30.16
CA ILE A 456 -4.83 50.67 30.12
C ILE A 456 -5.30 50.41 28.69
N ALA A 457 -4.67 51.00 27.68
CA ALA A 457 -4.95 50.74 26.27
C ALA A 457 -4.74 49.26 25.92
N ASP A 458 -3.65 48.65 26.36
CA ASP A 458 -3.36 47.23 26.12
C ASP A 458 -4.41 46.30 26.77
N VAL A 459 -4.87 46.63 27.98
CA VAL A 459 -5.95 45.89 28.67
C VAL A 459 -7.29 46.00 27.92
N LEU A 460 -7.63 47.19 27.41
CA LEU A 460 -8.86 47.41 26.65
C LEU A 460 -8.83 46.69 25.28
N ILE A 461 -7.68 46.68 24.60
CA ILE A 461 -7.48 45.90 23.37
C ILE A 461 -7.56 44.40 23.68
N GLY A 462 -7.01 43.96 24.81
CA GLY A 462 -7.07 42.59 25.29
C GLY A 462 -8.50 42.13 25.61
N GLY A 463 -9.36 43.01 26.16
CA GLY A 463 -10.76 42.71 26.46
C GLY A 463 -11.70 42.76 25.25
N TRP A 464 -11.33 43.47 24.18
CA TRP A 464 -12.06 43.46 22.91
C TRP A 464 -11.80 42.18 22.10
N ARG A 465 -10.60 41.60 22.26
CA ARG A 465 -10.15 40.34 21.63
C ARG A 465 -10.58 39.12 22.43
#